data_AF-A0A936F294-F1
#
_entry.id   AF-A0A936F294-F1
#
_cell.length_a   1.000
_cell.length_b   1.000
_cell.length_c   1.000
_cell.angle_alpha   90.00
_cell.angle_beta   90.00
_cell.angle_gamma   90.00
#
_symmetry.space_group_name_H-M   'P 1'
#
loop_
_entity.id
_entity.type
_entity.pdbx_description
1 polymer ?
#
loop_
_entity_poly.entity_id
_entity_poly.type
_entity_poly.pdbx_seq_one_letter_code
_entity_poly.pdbx_strand_id
1 'polypeptide(L)'
;MTRPSHNPLAERVIASTMAAFFAMFGWFDLLQGGITLKGRSGRTSFVHGWVGIAVAGFAFLIATFGVSLLLRTFKVRRSTYYFSWAILLLPPVLFILFRHKSFYHS
;
A
#
# COMPACT_ATOMS: atom_id res chain seq x y z
N MET A 1 -32.32 7.15 -20.37
CA MET A 1 -31.30 6.63 -19.44
C MET A 1 -30.10 6.17 -20.26
N THR A 2 -29.10 7.03 -20.42
CA THR A 2 -27.84 6.71 -21.11
C THR A 2 -27.05 5.76 -20.23
N ARG A 3 -26.87 4.50 -20.68
CA ARG A 3 -25.97 3.57 -20.00
C ARG A 3 -24.58 4.20 -19.99
N PRO A 4 -23.90 4.34 -18.84
CA PRO A 4 -22.53 4.82 -18.83
C PRO A 4 -21.72 3.90 -19.74
N SER A 5 -21.05 4.48 -20.75
CA SER A 5 -20.16 3.74 -21.63
C SER A 5 -19.03 3.17 -20.76
N HIS A 6 -19.09 1.87 -20.53
CA HIS A 6 -18.11 1.15 -19.75
C HIS A 6 -16.77 1.21 -20.51
N ASN A 7 -15.90 2.15 -20.13
CA ASN A 7 -14.64 2.38 -20.80
C ASN A 7 -13.52 1.63 -20.05
N PRO A 8 -13.09 0.45 -20.54
CA PRO A 8 -12.12 -0.39 -19.84
C PRO A 8 -10.74 0.27 -19.73
N LEU A 9 -10.43 1.28 -20.54
CA LEU A 9 -9.19 2.05 -20.43
C LEU A 9 -9.22 2.99 -19.22
N ALA A 10 -10.32 3.72 -19.02
CA ALA A 10 -10.46 4.65 -17.91
C ALA A 10 -10.37 3.92 -16.56
N GLU A 11 -11.02 2.76 -16.45
CA GLU A 11 -10.96 1.92 -15.25
C GLU A 11 -9.54 1.42 -14.95
N ARG A 12 -8.79 1.02 -16.00
CA ARG A 12 -7.39 0.60 -15.83
C ARG A 12 -6.53 1.77 -15.34
N VAL A 13 -6.68 2.96 -15.93
CA VAL A 13 -5.92 4.14 -15.52
C VAL A 13 -6.24 4.52 -14.08
N ILE A 14 -7.51 4.49 -13.68
CA ILE A 14 -7.93 4.80 -12.31
C ILE A 14 -7.36 3.75 -11.34
N ALA A 15 -7.53 2.46 -11.65
CA ALA A 15 -7.04 1.38 -10.80
C ALA A 15 -5.51 1.38 -10.69
N SER A 16 -4.77 1.68 -11.76
CA SER A 16 -3.31 1.78 -11.72
C SER A 16 -2.84 3.00 -10.94
N THR A 17 -3.51 4.14 -11.11
CA THR A 17 -3.19 5.36 -10.37
C THR A 17 -3.47 5.19 -8.88
N MET A 18 -4.61 4.60 -8.52
CA MET A 18 -4.95 4.27 -7.13
C MET A 18 -3.93 3.30 -6.54
N ALA A 19 -3.63 2.19 -7.23
CA ALA A 19 -2.67 1.21 -6.74
C ALA A 19 -1.28 1.81 -6.53
N ALA A 20 -0.81 2.61 -7.49
CA ALA A 20 0.47 3.31 -7.37
C ALA A 20 0.47 4.30 -6.20
N PHE A 21 -0.59 5.10 -6.05
CA PHE A 21 -0.74 6.06 -4.96
C PHE A 21 -0.69 5.36 -3.60
N PHE A 22 -1.47 4.29 -3.40
CA PHE A 22 -1.48 3.57 -2.13
C PHE A 22 -0.17 2.85 -1.84
N ALA A 23 0.50 2.30 -2.86
CA ALA A 23 1.81 1.69 -2.69
C ALA A 23 2.87 2.74 -2.30
N MET A 24 2.88 3.91 -2.94
CA MET A 24 3.78 5.01 -2.57
C MET A 24 3.46 5.55 -1.18
N PHE A 25 2.19 5.71 -0.84
CA PHE A 25 1.74 6.18 0.47
C PHE A 25 2.14 5.21 1.59
N GLY A 26 1.91 3.90 1.39
CA GLY A 26 2.36 2.87 2.33
C GLY A 26 3.86 2.89 2.54
N TRP A 27 4.64 3.11 1.47
CA TRP A 27 6.09 3.29 1.59
C TRP A 27 6.49 4.56 2.32
N PHE A 28 5.84 5.68 2.03
CA PHE A 28 6.09 6.95 2.68
C PHE A 28 5.83 6.89 4.19
N ASP A 29 4.79 6.16 4.60
CA ASP A 29 4.46 5.93 6.00
C ASP A 29 5.49 5.02 6.70
N LEU A 30 5.89 3.92 6.04
CA LEU A 30 6.96 3.04 6.55
C LEU A 30 8.31 3.76 6.68
N LEU A 31 8.70 4.56 5.68
CA LEU A 31 9.98 5.27 5.67
C LEU A 31 10.04 6.37 6.74
N GLN A 32 8.94 7.10 6.96
CA GLN A 32 8.89 8.08 8.05
C GLN A 32 8.79 7.47 9.44
N GLY A 33 8.47 6.17 9.54
CA GLY A 33 8.29 5.52 10.84
C GLY A 33 6.96 5.85 11.51
N GLY A 34 5.96 6.26 10.74
CA GLY A 34 4.61 6.59 11.19
C GLY A 34 4.18 8.04 10.92
N ILE A 35 2.87 8.26 10.96
CA ILE A 35 2.26 9.59 10.78
C ILE A 35 2.43 10.42 12.04
N THR A 36 3.12 11.56 11.92
CA THR A 36 3.23 12.55 13.00
C THR A 36 1.90 13.30 13.13
N LEU A 37 1.01 12.85 14.01
CA LEU A 37 -0.21 13.59 14.35
C LEU A 37 0.16 14.72 15.32
N LYS A 38 0.24 15.94 14.79
CA LYS A 38 0.41 17.15 15.59
C LYS A 38 -0.89 17.43 16.35
N GLY A 39 -0.91 17.12 17.64
CA GLY A 39 -2.04 17.44 18.50
C GLY A 39 -2.23 18.96 18.64
N ARG A 40 -3.46 19.40 18.91
CA ARG A 40 -3.87 20.81 19.07
C ARG A 40 -3.09 21.58 20.16
N SER A 41 -2.30 20.89 20.99
CA SER A 41 -1.43 21.44 22.04
C SER A 41 0.02 21.73 21.61
N GLY A 42 0.36 21.58 20.32
CA GLY A 42 1.74 21.80 19.84
C GLY A 42 2.71 20.65 20.17
N ARG A 43 2.28 19.65 20.96
CA ARG A 43 3.01 18.38 21.11
C ARG A 43 2.73 17.49 19.92
N THR A 44 3.77 17.19 19.15
CA THR A 44 3.79 16.10 18.16
C THR A 44 3.75 14.79 18.93
N SER A 45 2.58 14.15 19.00
CA SER A 45 2.51 12.79 19.51
C SER A 45 2.89 11.88 18.35
N PHE A 46 4.11 11.34 18.38
CA PHE A 46 4.46 10.24 17.49
C PHE A 46 3.51 9.10 17.83
N VAL A 47 2.61 8.75 16.91
CA VAL A 47 1.80 7.55 17.08
C VAL A 47 2.75 6.37 16.82
N HIS A 48 3.40 5.94 17.90
CA HIS A 48 4.54 5.05 17.91
C HIS A 48 4.27 3.75 17.14
N GLY A 49 5.11 3.49 16.12
CA GLY A 49 5.46 2.18 15.59
C GLY A 49 4.34 1.33 14.99
N TRP A 50 3.44 0.83 15.83
CA TRP A 50 2.42 -0.17 15.46
C TRP A 50 1.28 0.41 14.63
N VAL A 51 0.85 1.63 14.92
CA VAL A 51 -0.26 2.26 14.17
C VAL A 51 0.20 2.66 12.77
N GLY A 52 1.42 3.20 12.61
CA GLY A 52 2.01 3.44 11.29
C GLY A 52 2.18 2.15 10.49
N ILE A 53 2.65 1.07 11.11
CA ILE A 53 2.73 -0.24 10.45
C ILE A 53 1.33 -0.72 9.99
N ALA A 54 0.30 -0.54 10.81
CA ALA A 54 -1.07 -0.92 10.46
C ALA A 54 -1.62 -0.08 9.30
N VAL A 55 -1.38 1.24 9.30
CA VAL A 55 -1.81 2.15 8.23
C VAL A 55 -1.09 1.84 6.92
N ALA A 56 0.23 1.67 6.95
CA ALA A 56 1.01 1.22 5.81
C ALA A 56 0.53 -0.14 5.28
N GLY A 57 0.30 -1.11 6.17
CA GLY A 57 -0.23 -2.42 5.82
C GLY A 57 -1.58 -2.33 5.10
N PHE A 58 -2.48 -1.48 5.61
CA PHE A 58 -3.78 -1.25 4.99
C PHE A 58 -3.63 -0.60 3.60
N ALA A 59 -2.70 0.34 3.44
CA ALA A 59 -2.41 0.94 2.13
C ALA A 59 -1.90 -0.11 1.12
N PHE A 60 -0.97 -0.98 1.52
CA PHE A 60 -0.51 -2.08 0.65
C PHE A 60 -1.61 -3.09 0.31
N LEU A 61 -2.55 -3.36 1.23
CA LEU A 61 -3.72 -4.21 0.94
C LEU A 61 -4.62 -3.58 -0.13
N ILE A 62 -4.91 -2.27 -0.02
CA ILE A 62 -5.70 -1.55 -1.03
C ILE A 62 -4.96 -1.55 -2.38
N ALA A 63 -3.65 -1.31 -2.38
CA ALA A 63 -2.84 -1.38 -3.60
C ALA A 63 -2.89 -2.78 -4.23
N THR A 64 -2.81 -3.83 -3.42
CA THR A 64 -2.91 -5.23 -3.85
C THR A 64 -4.28 -5.51 -4.49
N PHE A 65 -5.35 -4.99 -3.90
CA PHE A 65 -6.70 -5.10 -4.46
C PHE A 65 -6.81 -4.39 -5.82
N GLY A 66 -6.29 -3.16 -5.92
CA GLY A 66 -6.24 -2.40 -7.19
C GLY A 66 -5.46 -3.14 -8.29
N VAL A 67 -4.30 -3.71 -7.95
CA VAL A 67 -3.50 -4.55 -8.87
C VAL A 67 -4.25 -5.83 -9.27
N SER A 68 -4.97 -6.46 -8.34
CA SER A 68 -5.76 -7.65 -8.63
C SER A 68 -6.93 -7.34 -9.58
N LEU A 69 -7.58 -6.19 -9.42
CA LEU A 69 -8.60 -5.72 -10.36
C LEU A 69 -8.00 -5.48 -11.75
N LEU A 70 -6.81 -4.89 -11.85
CA LEU A 70 -6.10 -4.72 -13.12
C LEU A 70 -5.79 -6.07 -13.78
N LEU A 71 -5.17 -6.99 -13.05
CA LEU A 71 -4.82 -8.33 -13.53
C LEU A 71 -6.05 -9.11 -14.00
N ARG A 72 -7.21 -8.90 -13.37
CA ARG A 72 -8.49 -9.49 -13.79
C ARG A 72 -8.89 -8.99 -15.17
N THR A 73 -8.72 -7.69 -15.41
CA THR A 73 -9.04 -7.06 -16.70
C THR A 73 -8.13 -7.54 -17.84
N PHE A 74 -6.90 -7.96 -17.54
CA PHE A 74 -5.96 -8.53 -18.52
C PHE A 74 -6.07 -10.06 -18.68
N LYS A 75 -7.00 -10.72 -17.98
CA LYS A 75 -7.18 -12.20 -18.00
C LYS A 75 -5.86 -12.97 -17.80
N VAL A 76 -4.99 -12.45 -16.93
CA VAL A 76 -3.66 -13.03 -16.74
C VAL A 76 -3.73 -14.35 -15.96
N ARG A 77 -2.74 -15.24 -16.15
CA ARG A 77 -2.65 -16.52 -15.43
C ARG A 77 -2.55 -16.30 -13.91
N ARG A 78 -3.07 -17.26 -13.13
CA ARG A 78 -3.00 -17.25 -11.65
C ARG A 78 -1.59 -17.03 -11.12
N SER A 79 -0.56 -17.54 -11.81
CA SER A 79 0.84 -17.34 -11.43
C SER A 79 1.24 -15.85 -11.36
N THR A 80 0.69 -15.01 -12.22
CA THR A 80 1.01 -13.57 -12.24
C THR A 80 0.41 -12.86 -11.04
N TYR A 81 -0.75 -13.32 -10.53
CA TYR A 81 -1.33 -12.77 -9.30
C TYR A 81 -0.39 -13.01 -8.11
N TYR A 82 0.06 -14.25 -7.93
CA TYR A 82 0.98 -14.58 -6.84
C TYR A 82 2.28 -13.79 -6.95
N PHE A 83 2.82 -13.64 -8.16
CA PHE A 83 4.04 -12.87 -8.38
C PHE A 83 3.85 -11.38 -8.10
N SER A 84 2.73 -10.78 -8.54
CA SER A 84 2.40 -9.38 -8.24
C SER A 84 2.17 -9.15 -6.75
N TRP A 85 1.47 -10.06 -6.06
CA TRP A 85 1.29 -9.97 -4.61
C TRP A 85 2.62 -10.11 -3.86
N ALA A 86 3.47 -11.04 -4.28
CA ALA A 86 4.80 -11.20 -3.70
C ALA A 86 5.61 -9.91 -3.88
N ILE A 87 5.69 -9.35 -5.09
CA ILE A 87 6.43 -8.10 -5.33
C ILE A 87 5.89 -6.94 -4.49
N LEU A 88 4.58 -6.87 -4.28
CA LEU A 88 3.96 -5.73 -3.59
C LEU A 88 4.02 -5.85 -2.06
N LEU A 89 3.98 -7.07 -1.53
CA LEU A 89 3.91 -7.34 -0.08
C LEU A 89 5.25 -7.79 0.53
N LEU A 90 6.14 -8.48 -0.20
CA LEU A 90 7.44 -8.88 0.35
C LEU A 90 8.27 -7.67 0.81
N PRO A 91 8.47 -6.63 -0.03
CA PRO A 91 9.32 -5.50 0.34
C PRO A 91 8.90 -4.81 1.64
N PRO A 92 7.62 -4.44 1.87
CA PRO A 92 7.22 -3.82 3.14
C PRO A 92 7.34 -4.79 4.32
N VAL A 93 7.05 -6.09 4.14
CA VAL A 93 7.20 -7.09 5.21
C VAL A 93 8.68 -7.26 5.60
N LEU A 94 9.57 -7.39 4.62
CA LEU A 94 11.01 -7.45 4.85
C LEU A 94 11.51 -6.20 5.56
N PHE A 95 11.08 -5.01 5.13
CA PHE A 95 11.47 -3.76 5.75
C PHE A 95 11.10 -3.69 7.23
N ILE A 96 9.88 -4.13 7.58
CA ILE A 96 9.44 -4.22 8.99
C ILE A 96 10.33 -5.21 9.76
N LEU A 97 10.59 -6.40 9.21
CA LEU A 97 11.41 -7.44 9.86
C LEU A 97 12.85 -6.99 10.09
N PHE A 98 13.49 -6.36 9.10
CA PHE A 98 14.85 -5.84 9.21
C PHE A 98 14.94 -4.68 10.20
N ARG A 99 13.98 -3.76 10.17
CA ARG A 99 13.93 -2.63 11.11
C ARG A 99 13.72 -3.12 12.56
N HIS A 100 12.91 -4.15 12.76
CA HIS A 100 12.68 -4.73 14.09
C HIS A 100 13.92 -5.46 14.64
N LYS A 101 14.71 -6.13 13.80
CA LYS A 101 15.99 -6.75 14.23
C LYS A 101 17.04 -5.73 14.66
N SER A 102 17.05 -4.54 14.06
CA SER A 102 18.03 -3.49 14.38
C SER A 102 17.83 -2.85 15.77
N PHE A 103 16.65 -3.01 16.39
CA PHE A 103 16.36 -2.43 17.71
C PHE A 103 16.81 -3.31 18.90
N TYR A 104 17.17 -4.58 18.66
CA TYR A 104 17.58 -5.52 19.73
C TYR A 104 19.10 -5.67 19.88
N HIS A 105 19.89 -4.94 19.09
CA HIS A 105 21.36 -5.00 19.10
C HIS A 105 22.06 -3.67 19.47
N SER A 106 21.31 -2.70 20.00
CA SER A 106 21.82 -1.43 20.50
C SER A 106 21.59 -1.32 22.00
#